data_AF-A0A5S5C8I1-F1
#
_entry.id   AF-A0A5S5C8I1-F1
#
_cell.length_a   1.000
_cell.length_b   1.000
_cell.length_c   1.000
_cell.angle_alpha   90.00
_cell.angle_beta   90.00
_cell.angle_gamma   90.00
#
_symmetry.space_group_name_H-M   'P 1'
#
loop_
_entity.id
_entity.type
_entity.pdbx_description
1 polymer ?
#
loop_
_entity_poly.entity_id
_entity_poly.type
_entity_poly.pdbx_seq_one_letter_code
_entity_poly.pdbx_strand_id
1 'polypeptide(L)'
;MVFWAVSLIVVTGSILGLRKAGVRNPFSKGVALAAGLSLLAVACLAQNYTQSLIPEANDGIGISNPVAYWIIGEDGWSQSLFRAAFRMSIYWTLALLLLYPFVAAAEARLRNNRTADGRG
;
A
#
# COMPACT_ATOMS: atom_id res chain seq x y z
N MET A 1 5.72 11.29 -5.27
CA MET A 1 4.32 11.76 -5.17
C MET A 1 3.33 10.81 -5.84
N VAL A 2 3.67 10.23 -7.01
CA VAL A 2 2.79 9.31 -7.77
C VAL A 2 2.35 8.06 -6.96
N PHE A 3 3.26 7.41 -6.22
CA PHE A 3 2.92 6.20 -5.44
C PHE A 3 1.78 6.42 -4.42
N TRP A 4 1.75 7.56 -3.75
CA TRP A 4 0.75 7.88 -2.74
C TRP A 4 -0.62 8.08 -3.38
N ALA A 5 -0.65 8.79 -4.50
CA ALA A 5 -1.87 8.98 -5.30
C ALA A 5 -2.39 7.64 -5.84
N VAL A 6 -1.51 6.81 -6.41
CA VAL A 6 -1.87 5.48 -6.93
C VAL A 6 -2.37 4.57 -5.80
N SER A 7 -1.69 4.55 -4.66
CA SER A 7 -2.10 3.75 -3.50
C SER A 7 -3.48 4.19 -2.99
N LEU A 8 -3.76 5.50 -2.94
CA LEU A 8 -5.04 6.04 -2.51
C LEU A 8 -6.18 5.78 -3.52
N ILE A 9 -5.88 5.82 -4.83
CA ILE A 9 -6.81 5.43 -5.90
C ILE A 9 -7.15 3.94 -5.76
N VAL A 10 -6.14 3.09 -5.55
CA VAL A 10 -6.34 1.64 -5.37
C VAL A 10 -7.15 1.36 -4.11
N VAL A 11 -6.87 2.03 -2.99
CA VAL A 11 -7.68 1.93 -1.76
C VAL A 11 -9.14 2.28 -2.04
N THR A 12 -9.36 3.44 -2.68
CA THR A 12 -10.71 3.94 -2.96
C THR A 12 -11.46 3.01 -3.92
N GLY A 13 -10.81 2.58 -5.01
CA GLY A 13 -11.36 1.63 -5.96
C GLY A 13 -11.69 0.27 -5.33
N SER A 14 -10.82 -0.21 -4.44
CA SER A 14 -11.03 -1.46 -3.69
C SER A 14 -12.27 -1.37 -2.80
N ILE A 15 -12.42 -0.27 -2.06
CA ILE A 15 -13.59 -0.04 -1.19
C ILE A 15 -14.87 0.07 -2.01
N LEU A 16 -14.86 0.82 -3.12
CA LEU A 16 -16.01 0.98 -4.01
C LEU A 16 -16.41 -0.35 -4.66
N GLY A 17 -15.45 -1.14 -5.13
CA GLY A 17 -15.67 -2.46 -5.71
C GLY A 17 -16.25 -3.45 -4.69
N LEU A 18 -15.66 -3.53 -3.50
CA LEU A 18 -16.15 -4.40 -2.42
C LEU A 18 -17.56 -4.00 -1.95
N ARG A 19 -17.84 -2.70 -1.90
CA ARG A 19 -19.17 -2.18 -1.58
C ARG A 19 -20.21 -2.55 -2.65
N LYS A 20 -19.85 -2.43 -3.93
CA LYS A 20 -20.73 -2.82 -5.05
C LYS A 20 -20.98 -4.34 -5.09
N ALA A 21 -20.01 -5.14 -4.67
CA ALA A 21 -20.10 -6.60 -4.59
C ALA A 21 -20.88 -7.13 -3.37
N GLY A 22 -21.44 -6.24 -2.52
CA GLY A 22 -22.22 -6.66 -1.34
C GLY A 22 -21.39 -7.34 -0.25
N VAL A 23 -20.06 -7.17 -0.28
CA VAL A 23 -19.17 -7.84 0.67
C VAL A 23 -19.37 -7.26 2.07
N ARG A 24 -19.61 -8.13 3.05
CA ARG A 24 -19.69 -7.73 4.47
C ARG A 24 -18.36 -7.14 4.92
N ASN A 25 -18.40 -5.96 5.53
CA ASN A 25 -17.27 -5.17 6.02
C ASN A 25 -16.31 -4.66 4.90
N PRO A 26 -16.81 -3.87 3.93
CA PRO A 26 -16.02 -3.43 2.78
C PRO A 26 -14.86 -2.50 3.14
N PHE A 27 -14.97 -1.70 4.20
CA PHE A 27 -13.95 -0.71 4.56
C PHE A 27 -12.71 -1.38 5.17
N SER A 28 -12.89 -2.24 6.18
CA SER A 28 -11.78 -2.98 6.78
C SER A 28 -11.08 -3.91 5.79
N LYS A 29 -11.83 -4.57 4.91
CA LYS A 29 -11.27 -5.40 3.82
C LYS A 29 -10.52 -4.56 2.79
N GLY A 30 -11.02 -3.37 2.45
CA GLY A 30 -10.30 -2.43 1.58
C GLY A 30 -8.97 -1.99 2.16
N VAL A 31 -8.94 -1.63 3.46
CA VAL A 31 -7.70 -1.26 4.16
C VAL A 31 -6.72 -2.44 4.25
N ALA A 32 -7.21 -3.65 4.52
CA ALA A 32 -6.37 -4.85 4.53
C ALA A 32 -5.73 -5.14 3.17
N LEU A 33 -6.51 -5.02 2.08
CA LEU A 33 -6.02 -5.21 0.72
C LEU A 33 -4.97 -4.14 0.36
N ALA A 34 -5.21 -2.88 0.73
CA ALA A 34 -4.26 -1.81 0.54
C ALA A 34 -2.94 -2.05 1.32
N ALA A 35 -3.03 -2.55 2.55
CA ALA A 35 -1.86 -2.91 3.34
C ALA A 35 -1.06 -4.05 2.66
N GLY A 36 -1.74 -5.06 2.12
CA GLY A 36 -1.11 -6.15 1.36
C GLY A 36 -0.37 -5.66 0.11
N LEU A 37 -1.00 -4.81 -0.69
CA LEU A 37 -0.35 -4.22 -1.87
C LEU A 37 0.82 -3.30 -1.49
N SER A 38 0.69 -2.55 -0.39
CA SER A 38 1.77 -1.70 0.13
C SER A 38 2.96 -2.53 0.62
N LEU A 39 2.72 -3.68 1.27
CA LEU A 39 3.77 -4.64 1.65
C LEU A 39 4.52 -5.19 0.44
N LEU A 40 3.81 -5.55 -0.63
CA LEU A 40 4.43 -6.00 -1.88
C LEU A 40 5.30 -4.90 -2.50
N ALA A 41 4.81 -3.65 -2.51
CA ALA A 41 5.60 -2.50 -2.98
C ALA A 41 6.85 -2.26 -2.12
N VAL A 42 6.75 -2.43 -0.80
CA VAL A 42 7.90 -2.35 0.11
C VAL A 42 8.92 -3.44 -0.18
N ALA A 43 8.49 -4.70 -0.37
CA ALA A 43 9.39 -5.81 -0.72
C ALA A 43 10.13 -5.55 -2.04
N CYS A 44 9.38 -5.07 -3.04
CA CYS A 44 9.88 -4.66 -4.34
C CYS A 44 10.94 -3.56 -4.26
N LEU A 45 10.71 -2.52 -3.45
CA LEU A 45 11.65 -1.42 -3.23
C LEU A 45 12.84 -1.85 -2.37
N ALA A 46 12.65 -2.78 -1.42
CA ALA A 46 13.73 -3.34 -0.60
C ALA A 46 14.72 -4.09 -1.49
N GLN A 47 14.23 -4.99 -2.35
CA GLN A 47 15.06 -5.73 -3.30
C GLN A 47 15.86 -4.77 -4.19
N ASN A 48 15.17 -3.78 -4.77
CA ASN A 48 15.84 -2.82 -5.65
C ASN A 48 16.88 -1.96 -4.91
N TYR A 49 16.60 -1.53 -3.68
CA TYR A 49 17.57 -0.83 -2.85
C TYR A 49 18.78 -1.72 -2.54
N THR A 50 18.58 -2.98 -2.13
CA THR A 50 19.70 -3.90 -1.85
C THR A 50 20.56 -4.19 -3.07
N GLN A 51 19.96 -4.32 -4.25
CA GLN A 51 20.70 -4.52 -5.50
C GLN A 51 21.48 -3.28 -5.92
N SER A 52 21.01 -2.08 -5.59
CA SER A 52 21.76 -0.82 -5.82
C SER A 52 22.98 -0.64 -4.91
N LEU A 53 23.12 -1.46 -3.86
CA LEU A 53 24.26 -1.44 -2.94
C LEU A 53 25.39 -2.39 -3.34
N ILE A 54 25.15 -3.30 -4.30
CA ILE A 54 26.14 -4.30 -4.75
C ILE A 54 26.74 -3.82 -6.08
N PRO A 55 27.98 -3.31 -6.09
CA PRO A 55 28.59 -2.74 -7.29
C PRO A 55 28.82 -3.76 -8.41
N GLU A 56 28.98 -5.05 -8.09
CA GLU A 56 29.23 -6.10 -9.09
C GLU A 56 27.97 -6.70 -9.71
N ALA A 57 26.76 -6.39 -9.19
CA ALA A 57 25.51 -7.01 -9.62
C ALA A 57 24.78 -6.26 -10.74
N ASN A 58 25.09 -4.98 -10.96
CA ASN A 58 24.57 -4.15 -12.05
C ASN A 58 25.67 -3.17 -12.48
N ASP A 59 25.77 -2.86 -13.77
CA ASP A 59 26.68 -1.84 -14.34
C ASP A 59 26.26 -0.40 -13.93
N GLY A 60 26.14 -0.15 -12.62
CA GLY A 60 25.69 1.11 -12.03
C GLY A 60 24.41 1.00 -11.18
N ILE A 61 23.77 2.15 -10.95
CA ILE A 61 22.50 2.25 -10.22
C ILE A 61 21.36 2.03 -11.21
N GLY A 62 20.54 1.01 -11.00
CA GLY A 62 19.46 0.62 -11.90
C GLY A 62 18.19 0.15 -11.20
N ILE A 63 17.05 0.25 -11.86
CA ILE A 63 15.80 -0.35 -11.39
C ILE A 63 15.72 -1.81 -11.82
N SER A 64 15.54 -2.69 -10.83
CA SER A 64 15.66 -4.14 -10.99
C SER A 64 14.29 -4.84 -11.06
N ASN A 65 13.20 -4.10 -10.92
CA ASN A 65 11.85 -4.65 -10.86
C ASN A 65 10.79 -3.65 -11.39
N PRO A 66 9.79 -4.10 -12.17
CA PRO A 66 8.73 -3.25 -12.73
C PRO A 66 7.94 -2.43 -11.71
N VAL A 67 7.70 -2.96 -10.52
CA VAL A 67 6.97 -2.25 -9.45
C VAL A 67 7.80 -1.09 -8.91
N ALA A 68 9.11 -1.28 -8.74
CA ALA A 68 10.01 -0.19 -8.36
C ALA A 68 10.09 0.86 -9.49
N TYR A 69 10.05 0.45 -10.75
CA TYR A 69 10.05 1.35 -11.90
C TYR A 69 8.80 2.23 -11.93
N TRP A 70 7.63 1.65 -11.68
CA TRP A 70 6.38 2.40 -11.55
C TRP A 70 6.38 3.42 -10.40
N ILE A 71 7.16 3.17 -9.34
CA ILE A 71 7.20 4.01 -8.15
C ILE A 71 8.23 5.14 -8.29
N ILE A 72 9.41 4.81 -8.83
CA ILE A 72 10.58 5.69 -8.88
C ILE A 72 10.66 6.47 -10.20
N GLY A 73 10.25 5.87 -11.33
CA GLY A 73 10.32 6.47 -12.67
C GLY A 73 11.69 6.32 -13.34
N GLU A 74 11.91 7.03 -14.45
CA GLU A 74 13.13 6.92 -15.28
C GLU A 74 14.29 7.84 -14.87
N ASP A 75 14.01 8.95 -14.19
CA ASP A 75 14.99 10.04 -14.07
C ASP A 75 15.71 10.06 -12.70
N GLY A 76 17.00 10.42 -12.73
CA GLY A 76 17.75 10.84 -11.55
C GLY A 76 18.02 9.75 -10.51
N TRP A 77 18.24 8.51 -10.96
CA TRP A 77 18.46 7.37 -10.05
C TRP A 77 19.69 7.57 -9.16
N SER A 78 19.48 7.37 -7.87
CA SER A 78 20.52 7.46 -6.85
C SER A 78 20.17 6.56 -5.67
N GLN A 79 21.19 6.11 -4.93
CA GLN A 79 20.98 5.31 -3.73
C GLN A 79 20.15 6.06 -2.67
N SER A 80 20.29 7.38 -2.59
CA SER A 80 19.49 8.23 -1.70
C SER A 80 18.01 8.26 -2.09
N LEU A 81 17.70 8.34 -3.39
CA LEU A 81 16.34 8.26 -3.90
C LEU A 81 15.70 6.90 -3.57
N PHE A 82 16.42 5.80 -3.82
CA PHE A 82 15.90 4.45 -3.57
C PHE A 82 15.67 4.21 -2.08
N ARG A 83 16.60 4.64 -1.23
CA ARG A 83 16.44 4.63 0.23
C ARG A 83 15.23 5.46 0.68
N ALA A 84 15.05 6.66 0.11
CA ALA A 84 13.94 7.53 0.45
C ALA A 84 12.59 6.90 0.06
N ALA A 85 12.48 6.36 -1.16
CA ALA A 85 11.29 5.66 -1.64
C ALA A 85 10.95 4.45 -0.76
N PHE A 86 11.94 3.62 -0.45
CA PHE A 86 11.77 2.47 0.44
C PHE A 86 11.29 2.88 1.84
N ARG A 87 11.96 3.86 2.47
CA ARG A 87 11.61 4.33 3.82
C ARG A 87 10.20 4.91 3.88
N MET A 88 9.83 5.72 2.89
CA MET A 88 8.49 6.30 2.78
C MET A 88 7.41 5.22 2.62
N SER A 89 7.66 4.19 1.80
CA SER A 89 6.74 3.07 1.63
C SER A 89 6.59 2.22 2.90
N ILE A 90 7.64 2.07 3.71
CA ILE A 90 7.54 1.44 5.03
C ILE A 90 6.58 2.22 5.93
N TYR A 91 6.78 3.53 6.08
CA TYR A 91 5.92 4.33 6.96
C TYR A 91 4.46 4.31 6.53
N TRP A 92 4.19 4.36 5.22
CA TRP A 92 2.84 4.22 4.70
C TRP A 92 2.23 2.85 5.02
N THR A 93 2.98 1.77 4.81
CA THR A 93 2.54 0.42 5.09
C THR A 93 2.23 0.23 6.57
N LEU A 94 3.09 0.74 7.46
CA LEU A 94 2.85 0.73 8.90
C LEU A 94 1.59 1.52 9.28
N ALA A 95 1.37 2.68 8.65
CA ALA A 95 0.15 3.47 8.89
C ALA A 95 -1.11 2.70 8.48
N LEU A 96 -1.10 1.99 7.34
CA LEU A 96 -2.22 1.15 6.90
C LEU A 96 -2.47 -0.04 7.83
N LEU A 97 -1.40 -0.71 8.28
CA LEU A 97 -1.49 -1.81 9.24
C LEU A 97 -2.06 -1.35 10.58
N LEU A 98 -1.65 -0.18 11.06
CA LEU A 98 -2.21 0.42 12.27
C LEU A 98 -3.65 0.88 12.07
N LEU A 99 -4.00 1.39 10.89
CA LEU A 99 -5.36 1.86 10.57
C LEU A 99 -6.37 0.72 10.49
N TYR A 100 -5.96 -0.45 10.01
CA TYR A 100 -6.81 -1.64 9.85
C TYR A 100 -7.66 -1.98 11.10
N PRO A 101 -7.10 -2.18 12.31
CA PRO A 101 -7.89 -2.51 13.49
C PRO A 101 -8.86 -1.39 13.89
N PHE A 102 -8.50 -0.11 13.71
CA PHE A 102 -9.43 1.00 13.99
C PHE A 102 -10.64 0.98 13.05
N VAL A 103 -10.40 0.78 11.75
CA VAL A 103 -11.48 0.69 10.76
C VAL A 103 -12.34 -0.54 11.00
N ALA A 104 -11.72 -1.69 11.31
CA ALA A 104 -12.45 -2.92 11.65
C ALA A 104 -13.33 -2.73 12.91
N ALA A 105 -12.81 -2.09 13.95
CA ALA A 105 -13.56 -1.79 15.17
C ALA A 105 -14.72 -0.80 14.91
N ALA A 106 -14.48 0.27 14.16
CA ALA A 106 -15.50 1.25 13.80
C ALA A 106 -16.62 0.62 12.95
N GLU A 107 -16.25 -0.18 11.96
CA GLU A 107 -17.20 -0.88 11.07
C GLU A 107 -18.02 -1.92 11.83
N ALA A 108 -17.42 -2.63 12.79
CA ALA A 108 -18.13 -3.55 13.68
C ALA A 108 -19.14 -2.82 14.58
N ARG A 109 -18.75 -1.68 15.18
CA ARG A 109 -19.64 -0.87 16.02
C ARG A 109 -20.84 -0.33 15.23
N LEU A 110 -20.59 0.24 14.04
CA LEU A 110 -21.65 0.75 13.17
C LEU A 110 -22.66 -0.33 12.76
N ARG A 111 -22.17 -1.55 12.51
CA ARG A 111 -23.03 -2.69 12.19
C ARG A 111 -23.89 -3.11 13.38
N ASN A 112 -23.30 -3.21 14.58
CA ASN A 112 -24.04 -3.59 15.79
C ASN A 112 -25.14 -2.58 16.12
N ASN A 113 -24.87 -1.27 15.95
CA ASN A 113 -25.88 -0.23 16.15
C ASN A 113 -27.03 -0.34 15.14
N ARG A 114 -26.75 -0.67 13.87
CA ARG A 114 -27.79 -0.88 12.85
C ARG A 114 -28.67 -2.10 13.14
N THR A 115 -28.09 -3.18 13.66
CA THR A 115 -28.87 -4.37 14.04
C THR A 115 -29.70 -4.15 15.31
N ALA A 116 -29.26 -3.27 16.22
CA ALA A 116 -30.01 -2.92 17.42
C ALA A 116 -31.21 -1.99 17.12
N ASP A 117 -31.15 -1.20 16.04
CA ASP A 117 -32.17 -0.23 15.63
C ASP A 117 -33.27 -0.79 14.71
N GLY A 118 -33.36 -2.12 14.52
CA GLY A 118 -34.56 -2.77 13.97
C GLY A 118 -34.96 -2.39 12.54
N ARG A 119 -34.02 -2.07 11.64
CA ARG A 119 -34.27 -2.02 10.18
C ARG A 119 -33.67 -3.26 9.51
N GLY A 120 -34.33 -4.40 9.72
CA GLY A 120 -34.15 -5.64 8.97
C GLY A 120 -35.29 -5.81 7.98
#